data_AF-A0A349WYE2-F1
#
_entry.id   AF-A0A349WYE2-F1
#
_cell.length_a   1.000
_cell.length_b   1.000
_cell.length_c   1.000
_cell.angle_alpha   90.00
_cell.angle_beta   90.00
_cell.angle_gamma   90.00
#
_symmetry.space_group_name_H-M   'P 1'
#
loop_
_entity.id
_entity.type
_entity.pdbx_description
1 polymer ?
#
loop_
_entity_poly.entity_id
_entity_poly.type
_entity_poly.pdbx_seq_one_letter_code
_entity_poly.pdbx_strand_id
1 'polypeptide(L)'
;MVSLKQFTVSLKQTSLQKFFQTLKTLFLRFPLVIIDSVLIAVSSVMLLSVTAYPWSDAVANEKIVDILVHLVAVTALAMPLLAAAQLYTQQRVWKHLWYQIIPSVPVLFGMIIYFFTLPKFSDDLPLVIGIQYIIWTGCAYLLFLVAPFLSRKGLNDSDQWWYWGRLVLKRFLLAVLFAGVLFFGIIFSLQAVRFLLQIKIHEILIPQIWVVLASLVAPWIFLSGLPTVIEHTTHKKTIDAPILGSFVYFILLPLLCVFIFILYLYLGKIVLTWNWPDGGVTHWILAIFLIGLATFFLHHPIRNEHRHLRNIFRVFFALLIPMMVIFFMAFSIRLEAYGLTANRLLMLGLGIWMMFVSLSIALRRSPILPHLILSAIIPFFLFTIGPYSAFNIAQRAQNADLEALLTKYDLPTSDASYVSTQDCQYMMSAFSYLVTFYGVETVEPYIGSWQEKTIHEDTEPKTVFQRKYGLNCQLNTAPYDPDAFLMS
;
A
#
# COMPACT_ATOMS: atom_id res chain seq x y z
N MET A 1 32.36 12.88 -49.55
CA MET A 1 32.61 13.94 -48.55
C MET A 1 31.35 14.37 -47.76
N VAL A 2 30.35 13.49 -47.58
CA VAL A 2 29.07 13.78 -46.86
C VAL A 2 28.96 13.05 -45.51
N SER A 3 29.92 12.18 -45.15
CA SER A 3 29.77 11.24 -44.03
C SER A 3 30.30 11.69 -42.66
N LEU A 4 31.01 12.82 -42.53
CA LEU A 4 31.57 13.28 -41.23
C LEU A 4 30.81 14.45 -40.58
N LYS A 5 30.06 15.24 -41.37
CA LYS A 5 29.28 16.38 -40.86
C LYS A 5 27.96 15.95 -40.18
N GLN A 6 27.32 14.89 -40.65
CA GLN A 6 26.11 14.35 -40.00
C GLN A 6 26.43 13.61 -38.69
N PHE A 7 27.58 12.92 -38.61
CA PHE A 7 28.00 12.23 -37.40
C PHE A 7 28.41 13.21 -36.28
N THR A 8 29.05 14.32 -36.64
CA THR A 8 29.42 15.38 -35.67
C THR A 8 28.23 16.22 -35.19
N VAL A 9 27.17 16.37 -36.00
CA VAL A 9 25.93 17.06 -35.57
C VAL A 9 25.10 16.21 -34.59
N SER A 10 25.14 14.88 -34.69
CA SER A 10 24.49 13.97 -33.72
C SER A 10 25.17 13.96 -32.34
N LEU A 11 26.45 14.33 -32.27
CA LEU A 11 27.24 14.40 -31.04
C LEU A 11 27.31 15.81 -30.42
N LYS A 12 26.71 16.83 -31.06
CA LYS A 12 26.90 18.24 -30.68
C LYS A 12 26.10 18.72 -29.47
N GLN A 13 25.33 17.83 -28.84
CA GLN A 13 25.00 17.96 -27.43
C GLN A 13 25.65 16.78 -26.72
N THR A 14 26.61 17.05 -25.85
CA THR A 14 27.16 16.01 -24.98
C THR A 14 25.98 15.34 -24.25
N SER A 15 26.05 14.03 -24.02
CA SER A 15 25.03 13.30 -23.23
C SER A 15 24.69 14.03 -21.92
N LEU A 16 25.69 14.68 -21.33
CA LEU A 16 25.60 15.59 -20.19
C LEU A 16 24.70 16.81 -20.43
N GLN A 17 24.82 17.52 -21.54
CA GLN A 17 23.94 18.67 -21.83
C GLN A 17 22.47 18.24 -21.98
N LYS A 18 22.21 17.09 -22.61
CA LYS A 18 20.85 16.52 -22.69
C LYS A 18 20.33 16.12 -21.31
N PHE A 19 21.19 15.55 -20.47
CA PHE A 19 20.84 15.22 -19.09
C PHE A 19 20.46 16.48 -18.30
N PHE A 20 21.31 17.51 -18.27
CA PHE A 20 21.01 18.77 -17.57
C PHE A 20 19.77 19.49 -18.12
N GLN A 21 19.54 19.45 -19.43
CA GLN A 21 18.30 19.99 -20.01
C GLN A 21 17.08 19.21 -19.55
N THR A 22 17.17 17.87 -19.47
CA THR A 22 16.10 17.01 -18.95
C THR A 22 15.83 17.31 -17.49
N LEU A 23 16.88 17.46 -16.67
CA LEU A 23 16.76 17.83 -15.26
C LEU A 23 16.08 19.19 -15.08
N LYS A 24 16.52 20.20 -15.85
CA LYS A 24 15.90 21.54 -15.81
C LYS A 24 14.44 21.49 -16.20
N THR A 25 14.10 20.73 -17.24
CA THR A 25 12.72 20.56 -17.71
C THR A 25 11.86 19.87 -16.65
N LEU A 26 12.41 18.86 -15.97
CA LEU A 26 11.76 18.17 -14.87
C LEU A 26 11.53 19.08 -13.67
N PHE A 27 12.54 19.83 -13.26
CA PHE A 27 12.44 20.76 -12.13
C PHE A 27 11.42 21.86 -12.37
N LEU A 28 11.35 22.39 -13.59
CA LEU A 28 10.33 23.37 -13.96
C LEU A 28 8.92 22.77 -14.02
N ARG A 29 8.80 21.44 -14.18
CA ARG A 29 7.54 20.73 -14.36
C ARG A 29 6.99 20.13 -13.08
N PHE A 30 7.85 19.59 -12.23
CA PHE A 30 7.53 18.94 -10.96
C PHE A 30 8.42 19.47 -9.80
N PRO A 31 8.44 20.79 -9.53
CA PRO A 31 9.38 21.38 -8.57
C PRO A 31 9.23 20.80 -7.17
N LEU A 32 7.99 20.75 -6.67
CA LEU A 32 7.70 20.24 -5.31
C LEU A 32 8.01 18.74 -5.16
N VAL A 33 7.70 17.90 -6.15
CA VAL A 33 7.99 16.46 -6.08
C VAL A 33 9.50 16.21 -6.08
N ILE A 34 10.28 17.02 -6.79
CA ILE A 34 11.73 16.90 -6.79
C ILE A 34 12.31 17.34 -5.43
N ILE A 35 11.83 18.45 -4.87
CA ILE A 35 12.26 18.89 -3.53
C ILE A 35 11.93 17.82 -2.48
N ASP A 36 10.71 17.28 -2.53
CA ASP A 36 10.24 16.21 -1.66
C ASP A 36 11.09 14.94 -1.82
N SER A 37 11.44 14.55 -3.05
CA SER A 37 12.33 13.39 -3.31
C SER A 37 13.71 13.53 -2.66
N VAL A 38 14.26 14.74 -2.62
CA VAL A 38 15.53 15.03 -1.95
C VAL A 38 15.35 14.98 -0.43
N LEU A 39 14.23 15.51 0.08
CA LEU A 39 13.91 15.48 1.50
C LEU A 39 13.75 14.05 2.02
N ILE A 40 13.06 13.17 1.28
CA ILE A 40 12.96 11.73 1.58
C ILE A 40 14.35 11.09 1.62
N ALA A 41 15.19 11.36 0.62
CA ALA A 41 16.54 10.78 0.55
C ALA A 41 17.40 11.19 1.75
N VAL A 42 17.45 12.48 2.07
CA VAL A 42 18.25 13.02 3.18
C VAL A 42 17.75 12.52 4.52
N SER A 43 16.43 12.62 4.78
CA SER A 43 15.82 12.18 6.03
C SER A 43 16.01 10.68 6.27
N SER A 44 15.85 9.85 5.23
CA SER A 44 16.03 8.41 5.36
C SER A 44 17.50 8.02 5.56
N VAL A 45 18.46 8.68 4.90
CA VAL A 45 19.88 8.44 5.12
C VAL A 45 20.28 8.86 6.54
N MET A 46 19.77 9.99 7.03
CA MET A 46 19.98 10.41 8.42
C MET A 46 19.36 9.40 9.40
N LEU A 47 18.15 8.92 9.14
CA LEU A 47 17.47 7.92 9.97
C LEU A 47 18.29 6.63 10.08
N LEU A 48 18.76 6.10 8.94
CA LEU A 48 19.63 4.93 8.91
C LEU A 48 20.96 5.17 9.65
N SER A 49 21.50 6.38 9.57
CA SER A 49 22.77 6.72 10.24
C SER A 49 22.63 6.80 11.77
N VAL A 50 21.57 7.47 12.25
CA VAL A 50 21.30 7.65 13.69
C VAL A 50 20.90 6.34 14.35
N THR A 51 20.15 5.48 13.65
CA THR A 51 19.79 4.14 14.14
C THR A 51 20.98 3.18 14.18
N ALA A 52 21.89 3.23 13.20
CA ALA A 52 23.08 2.38 13.17
C ALA A 52 24.18 2.84 14.13
N TYR A 53 24.30 4.14 14.38
CA TYR A 53 25.29 4.72 15.29
C TYR A 53 24.60 5.66 16.28
N PRO A 54 23.95 5.11 17.33
CA PRO A 54 23.24 5.90 18.32
C PRO A 54 24.17 6.90 19.01
N TRP A 55 23.65 8.09 19.30
CA TRP A 55 24.39 9.10 20.04
C TRP A 55 24.53 8.72 21.51
N SER A 56 25.52 9.30 22.20
CA SER A 56 25.75 9.04 23.63
C SER A 56 24.59 9.48 24.52
N ASP A 57 23.82 10.47 24.09
CA ASP A 57 22.60 10.92 24.75
C ASP A 57 21.41 10.15 24.16
N ALA A 58 20.94 9.13 24.89
CA ALA A 58 19.84 8.27 24.48
C ALA A 58 18.53 9.04 24.28
N VAL A 59 18.25 10.04 25.13
CA VAL A 59 17.00 10.83 25.06
C VAL A 59 17.02 11.75 23.84
N ALA A 60 18.17 12.34 23.52
CA ALA A 60 18.31 13.12 22.29
C ALA A 60 18.22 12.23 21.05
N ASN A 61 18.80 11.03 21.10
CA ASN A 61 18.76 10.06 20.01
C ASN A 61 17.32 9.63 19.67
N GLU A 62 16.52 9.25 20.67
CA GLU A 62 15.11 8.87 20.50
C GLU A 62 14.28 9.99 19.87
N LYS A 63 14.43 11.23 20.35
CA LYS A 63 13.71 12.39 19.79
C LYS A 63 14.05 12.63 18.32
N ILE A 64 15.31 12.47 17.95
CA ILE A 64 15.75 12.67 16.56
C ILE A 64 15.23 11.55 15.67
N VAL A 65 15.28 10.31 16.14
CA VAL A 65 14.71 9.16 15.41
C VAL A 65 13.22 9.38 15.17
N ASP A 66 12.45 9.80 16.17
CA ASP A 66 11.01 10.09 16.07
C ASP A 66 10.72 11.15 14.97
N ILE A 67 11.42 12.29 15.04
CA ILE A 67 11.30 13.36 14.04
C ILE A 67 11.64 12.86 12.63
N LEU A 68 12.69 12.05 12.49
CA LEU A 68 13.11 11.51 11.19
C LEU A 68 12.10 10.49 10.65
N VAL A 69 11.53 9.63 11.50
CA VAL A 69 10.47 8.68 11.11
C VAL A 69 9.24 9.45 10.64
N HIS A 70 8.78 10.45 11.38
CA HIS A 70 7.66 11.29 10.97
C HIS A 70 7.93 12.00 9.65
N LEU A 71 9.14 12.54 9.48
CA LEU A 71 9.54 13.23 8.25
C LEU A 71 9.52 12.27 7.05
N VAL A 72 10.09 11.07 7.18
CA VAL A 72 10.06 10.05 6.13
C VAL A 72 8.63 9.62 5.81
N ALA A 73 7.80 9.37 6.83
CA ALA A 73 6.41 8.94 6.64
C ALA A 73 5.58 10.01 5.90
N VAL A 74 5.67 11.27 6.33
CA VAL A 74 4.94 12.40 5.74
C VAL A 74 5.38 12.64 4.30
N THR A 75 6.69 12.65 4.05
CA THR A 75 7.24 12.93 2.71
C THR A 75 7.01 11.77 1.73
N ALA A 76 7.09 10.52 2.18
CA ALA A 76 6.75 9.37 1.34
C ALA A 76 5.26 9.37 0.92
N LEU A 77 4.35 9.77 1.81
CA LEU A 77 2.92 9.95 1.49
C LEU A 77 2.67 11.18 0.60
N ALA A 78 3.44 12.25 0.82
CA ALA A 78 3.38 13.49 0.07
C ALA A 78 3.69 13.31 -1.42
N MET A 79 4.72 12.53 -1.74
CA MET A 79 5.23 12.37 -3.09
C MET A 79 4.15 12.04 -4.14
N PRO A 80 3.33 10.97 -3.99
CA PRO A 80 2.27 10.67 -4.95
C PRO A 80 1.16 11.74 -4.98
N LEU A 81 0.85 12.38 -3.86
CA LEU A 81 -0.17 13.44 -3.80
C LEU A 81 0.28 14.74 -4.49
N LEU A 82 1.54 15.14 -4.30
CA LEU A 82 2.15 16.28 -4.99
C LEU A 82 2.22 16.01 -6.49
N ALA A 83 2.62 14.79 -6.88
CA ALA A 83 2.66 14.38 -8.28
C ALA A 83 1.25 14.40 -8.90
N ALA A 84 0.22 13.93 -8.16
CA ALA A 84 -1.17 14.00 -8.57
C ALA A 84 -1.64 15.46 -8.78
N ALA A 85 -1.38 16.34 -7.83
CA ALA A 85 -1.76 17.76 -7.90
C ALA A 85 -1.10 18.48 -9.10
N GLN A 86 0.19 18.23 -9.33
CA GLN A 86 0.94 18.83 -10.43
C GLN A 86 0.52 18.26 -11.80
N LEU A 87 0.17 16.97 -11.89
CA LEU A 87 -0.38 16.39 -13.13
C LEU A 87 -1.80 16.91 -13.44
N TYR A 88 -2.63 17.07 -12.42
CA TYR A 88 -3.99 17.60 -12.59
C TYR A 88 -3.98 19.02 -13.19
N THR A 89 -3.03 19.86 -12.79
CA THR A 89 -2.89 21.23 -13.33
C THR A 89 -2.33 21.27 -14.74
N GLN A 90 -1.39 20.39 -15.07
CA GLN A 90 -0.78 20.33 -16.41
C GLN A 90 -1.77 19.99 -17.53
N GLN A 91 -2.85 19.28 -17.21
CA GLN A 91 -3.93 19.04 -18.17
C GLN A 91 -4.76 20.29 -18.49
N ARG A 92 -4.66 21.35 -17.68
CA ARG A 92 -5.30 22.64 -17.96
C ARG A 92 -4.30 23.54 -18.69
N VAL A 93 -4.77 24.36 -19.61
CA VAL A 93 -3.96 25.23 -20.52
C VAL A 93 -3.25 26.39 -19.78
N TRP A 94 -3.01 26.26 -18.48
CA TRP A 94 -2.55 27.35 -17.63
C TRP A 94 -1.02 27.44 -17.70
N LYS A 95 -0.53 28.47 -18.39
CA LYS A 95 0.89 28.63 -18.74
C LYS A 95 1.78 29.13 -17.61
N HIS A 96 1.23 29.65 -16.52
CA HIS A 96 2.01 30.29 -15.45
C HIS A 96 2.35 29.31 -14.31
N LEU A 97 3.59 29.35 -13.82
CA LEU A 97 4.12 28.46 -12.77
C LEU A 97 3.28 28.47 -11.47
N TRP A 98 2.71 29.60 -11.06
CA TRP A 98 1.93 29.70 -9.82
C TRP A 98 0.65 28.85 -9.85
N TYR A 99 0.08 28.62 -11.03
CA TYR A 99 -1.07 27.74 -11.20
C TYR A 99 -0.76 26.25 -10.98
N GLN A 100 0.52 25.85 -11.08
CA GLN A 100 0.98 24.49 -10.78
C GLN A 100 1.20 24.29 -9.26
N ILE A 101 1.46 25.38 -8.53
CA ILE A 101 1.74 25.36 -7.10
C ILE A 101 0.44 25.41 -6.28
N ILE A 102 -0.57 26.19 -6.71
CA ILE A 102 -1.82 26.38 -5.96
C ILE A 102 -2.48 25.05 -5.54
N PRO A 103 -2.67 24.05 -6.42
CA PRO A 103 -3.32 22.79 -6.00
C PRO A 103 -2.47 21.91 -5.11
N SER A 104 -1.18 22.23 -4.98
CA SER A 104 -0.27 21.56 -4.04
C SER A 104 -0.35 22.15 -2.63
N VAL A 105 -0.90 23.36 -2.46
CA VAL A 105 -1.02 24.04 -1.14
C VAL A 105 -1.84 23.22 -0.13
N PRO A 106 -3.02 22.67 -0.47
CA PRO A 106 -3.76 21.83 0.47
C PRO A 106 -2.99 20.57 0.86
N VAL A 107 -2.19 20.01 -0.07
CA VAL A 107 -1.37 18.83 0.21
C VAL A 107 -0.25 19.19 1.19
N LEU A 108 0.47 20.29 0.95
CA LEU A 108 1.52 20.77 1.85
C LEU A 108 0.97 21.12 3.25
N PHE A 109 -0.20 21.77 3.31
CA PHE A 109 -0.84 22.06 4.58
C PHE A 109 -1.27 20.77 5.31
N GLY A 110 -1.82 19.80 4.58
CA GLY A 110 -2.13 18.48 5.11
C GLY A 110 -0.91 17.74 5.65
N MET A 111 0.25 17.84 4.98
CA MET A 111 1.50 17.26 5.47
C MET A 111 1.95 17.86 6.81
N ILE A 112 1.86 19.19 6.94
CA ILE A 112 2.23 19.88 8.19
C ILE A 112 1.33 19.42 9.33
N ILE A 113 0.01 19.37 9.11
CA ILE A 113 -0.92 18.84 10.10
C ILE A 113 -0.57 17.39 10.43
N TYR A 114 -0.37 16.56 9.40
CA TYR A 114 -0.11 15.14 9.59
C TYR A 114 1.16 14.89 10.42
N PHE A 115 2.22 15.66 10.17
CA PHE A 115 3.47 15.61 10.95
C PHE A 115 3.23 15.84 12.45
N PHE A 116 2.38 16.80 12.83
CA PHE A 116 2.09 17.07 14.25
C PHE A 116 1.07 16.11 14.87
N THR A 117 0.27 15.41 14.07
CA THR A 117 -0.70 14.42 14.55
C THR A 117 -0.12 13.02 14.71
N LEU A 118 1.06 12.75 14.15
CA LEU A 118 1.70 11.45 14.25
C LEU A 118 2.11 11.17 15.70
N PRO A 119 1.71 10.02 16.26
CA PRO A 119 2.16 9.62 17.59
C PRO A 119 3.66 9.31 17.57
N LYS A 120 4.27 9.41 18.75
CA LYS A 120 5.70 9.13 18.91
C LYS A 120 5.99 7.69 18.50
N PHE A 121 7.07 7.50 17.75
CA PHE A 121 7.58 6.22 17.37
C PHE A 121 8.19 5.52 18.60
N SER A 122 7.55 4.44 19.02
CA SER A 122 8.01 3.54 20.08
C SER A 122 7.71 2.10 19.69
N ASP A 123 8.31 1.14 20.39
CA ASP A 123 8.06 -0.29 20.15
C ASP A 123 6.58 -0.68 20.40
N ASP A 124 5.86 0.13 21.18
CA ASP A 124 4.44 -0.04 21.51
C ASP A 124 3.48 0.66 20.52
N LEU A 125 3.95 1.07 19.34
CA LEU A 125 3.13 1.80 18.38
C LEU A 125 1.90 0.95 17.95
N PRO A 126 0.67 1.45 18.12
CA PRO A 126 -0.53 0.72 17.73
C PRO A 126 -0.53 0.33 16.25
N LEU A 127 -0.79 -0.95 15.97
CA LEU A 127 -0.80 -1.52 14.61
C LEU A 127 -1.78 -0.78 13.67
N VAL A 128 -2.87 -0.24 14.22
CA VAL A 128 -3.85 0.60 13.51
C VAL A 128 -3.19 1.71 12.69
N ILE A 129 -2.19 2.39 13.26
CA ILE A 129 -1.53 3.54 12.62
C ILE A 129 -0.78 3.09 11.37
N GLY A 130 -0.07 1.96 11.45
CA GLY A 130 0.64 1.37 10.31
C GLY A 130 -0.31 0.96 9.18
N ILE A 131 -1.42 0.30 9.52
CA ILE A 131 -2.44 -0.08 8.51
C ILE A 131 -3.07 1.15 7.87
N GLN A 132 -3.44 2.16 8.65
CA GLN A 132 -3.99 3.42 8.12
C GLN A 132 -3.01 4.09 7.15
N TYR A 133 -1.73 4.15 7.53
CA TYR A 133 -0.69 4.72 6.69
C TYR A 133 -0.56 3.98 5.35
N ILE A 134 -0.57 2.64 5.37
CA ILE A 134 -0.52 1.83 4.14
C ILE A 134 -1.75 2.10 3.26
N ILE A 135 -2.96 2.16 3.84
CA ILE A 135 -4.19 2.43 3.10
C ILE A 135 -4.14 3.84 2.47
N TRP A 136 -3.72 4.86 3.22
CA TRP A 136 -3.63 6.24 2.71
C TRP A 136 -2.58 6.38 1.61
N THR A 137 -1.44 5.71 1.77
CA THR A 137 -0.40 5.65 0.74
C THR A 137 -0.92 4.97 -0.53
N GLY A 138 -1.63 3.85 -0.39
CA GLY A 138 -2.30 3.18 -1.51
C GLY A 138 -3.31 4.08 -2.22
N CYS A 139 -4.14 4.80 -1.46
CA CYS A 139 -5.10 5.76 -2.00
C CYS A 139 -4.41 6.91 -2.74
N ALA A 140 -3.27 7.39 -2.24
CA ALA A 140 -2.50 8.45 -2.89
C ALA A 140 -1.94 8.00 -4.26
N TYR A 141 -1.43 6.76 -4.37
CA TYR A 141 -0.98 6.21 -5.65
C TYR A 141 -2.15 5.99 -6.63
N LEU A 142 -3.31 5.52 -6.15
CA LEU A 142 -4.51 5.42 -6.98
C LEU A 142 -4.99 6.79 -7.46
N LEU A 143 -4.92 7.80 -6.59
CA LEU A 143 -5.24 9.19 -6.95
C LEU A 143 -4.28 9.71 -8.02
N PHE A 144 -2.97 9.48 -7.88
CA PHE A 144 -1.97 9.81 -8.89
C PHE A 144 -2.32 9.21 -10.27
N LEU A 145 -2.75 7.96 -10.31
CA LEU A 145 -3.11 7.27 -11.56
C LEU A 145 -4.30 7.93 -12.26
N VAL A 146 -5.29 8.41 -11.50
CA VAL A 146 -6.52 9.05 -12.02
C VAL A 146 -6.38 10.56 -12.17
N ALA A 147 -5.39 11.18 -11.50
CA ALA A 147 -5.25 12.62 -11.36
C ALA A 147 -5.37 13.41 -12.68
N PRO A 148 -4.73 12.99 -13.79
CA PRO A 148 -4.87 13.71 -15.04
C PRO A 148 -6.33 13.72 -15.53
N PHE A 149 -7.05 12.61 -15.38
CA PHE A 149 -8.41 12.44 -15.90
C PHE A 149 -9.52 13.01 -15.02
N LEU A 150 -9.22 13.57 -13.83
CA LEU A 150 -10.24 14.18 -12.95
C LEU A 150 -10.95 15.41 -13.57
N SER A 151 -10.49 15.92 -14.73
CA SER A 151 -11.20 16.97 -15.46
C SER A 151 -12.44 16.41 -16.20
N ARG A 152 -13.56 17.14 -16.16
CA ARG A 152 -14.88 16.71 -16.72
C ARG A 152 -14.84 16.20 -18.17
N LYS A 153 -13.86 16.60 -18.99
CA LYS A 153 -13.70 16.14 -20.38
C LYS A 153 -12.88 14.86 -20.50
N GLY A 154 -11.99 14.57 -19.54
CA GLY A 154 -11.08 13.41 -19.59
C GLY A 154 -11.72 12.09 -19.12
N LEU A 155 -12.69 12.13 -18.21
CA LEU A 155 -13.31 10.91 -17.64
C LEU A 155 -14.06 10.03 -18.67
N ASN A 156 -14.51 10.60 -19.78
CA ASN A 156 -15.30 9.90 -20.79
C ASN A 156 -14.47 9.29 -21.93
N ASP A 157 -13.17 9.58 -22.01
CA ASP A 157 -12.35 9.16 -23.14
C ASP A 157 -11.55 7.89 -22.79
N SER A 158 -12.18 6.73 -23.04
CA SER A 158 -11.64 5.43 -22.62
C SER A 158 -10.26 5.13 -23.19
N ASP A 159 -10.00 5.54 -24.43
CA ASP A 159 -8.78 5.18 -25.17
C ASP A 159 -7.54 5.91 -24.61
N GLN A 160 -7.69 7.17 -24.21
CA GLN A 160 -6.62 7.94 -23.58
C GLN A 160 -6.21 7.35 -22.23
N TRP A 161 -7.18 6.86 -21.46
CA TRP A 161 -6.92 6.23 -20.17
C TRP A 161 -6.08 4.96 -20.32
N TRP A 162 -6.41 4.10 -21.29
CA TRP A 162 -5.65 2.89 -21.60
C TRP A 162 -4.21 3.18 -22.03
N TYR A 163 -4.01 4.26 -22.79
CA TYR A 163 -2.67 4.72 -23.14
C TYR A 163 -1.90 5.19 -21.89
N TRP A 164 -2.53 6.03 -21.06
CA TRP A 164 -1.92 6.55 -19.84
C TRP A 164 -1.52 5.45 -18.86
N GLY A 165 -2.41 4.51 -18.56
CA GLY A 165 -2.12 3.41 -17.63
C GLY A 165 -0.92 2.57 -18.07
N ARG A 166 -0.84 2.22 -19.36
CA ARG A 166 0.32 1.51 -19.93
C ARG A 166 1.60 2.34 -19.87
N LEU A 167 1.50 3.65 -20.14
CA LEU A 167 2.65 4.54 -20.09
C LEU A 167 3.20 4.66 -18.66
N VAL A 168 2.32 4.87 -17.68
CA VAL A 168 2.68 4.88 -16.25
C VAL A 168 3.35 3.56 -15.86
N LEU A 169 2.74 2.42 -16.17
CA LEU A 169 3.34 1.13 -15.82
C LEU A 169 4.70 0.91 -16.51
N LYS A 170 4.80 1.21 -17.81
CA LYS A 170 6.08 1.08 -18.55
C LYS A 170 7.16 1.95 -17.94
N ARG A 171 6.84 3.19 -17.56
CA ARG A 171 7.80 4.09 -16.90
C ARG A 171 8.14 3.63 -15.50
N PHE A 172 7.19 3.06 -14.76
CA PHE A 172 7.44 2.49 -13.44
C PHE A 172 8.40 1.30 -13.54
N LEU A 173 8.13 0.32 -14.41
CA LEU A 173 9.01 -0.82 -14.65
C LEU A 173 10.40 -0.39 -15.12
N LEU A 174 10.48 0.61 -16.00
CA LEU A 174 11.75 1.19 -16.44
C LEU A 174 12.51 1.83 -15.27
N ALA A 175 11.85 2.61 -14.44
CA ALA A 175 12.47 3.25 -13.28
C ALA A 175 13.01 2.22 -12.28
N VAL A 176 12.23 1.18 -11.96
CA VAL A 176 12.66 0.08 -11.08
C VAL A 176 13.83 -0.69 -11.70
N LEU A 177 13.76 -1.03 -12.98
CA LEU A 177 14.85 -1.74 -13.68
C LEU A 177 16.16 -0.93 -13.65
N PHE A 178 16.09 0.35 -14.01
CA PHE A 178 17.28 1.22 -14.04
C PHE A 178 17.85 1.45 -12.64
N ALA A 179 17.00 1.73 -11.64
CA ALA A 179 17.45 1.88 -10.26
C ALA A 179 18.04 0.57 -9.71
N GLY A 180 17.45 -0.58 -10.02
CA GLY A 180 17.95 -1.90 -9.65
C GLY A 180 19.29 -2.21 -10.28
N VAL A 181 19.46 -1.99 -11.59
CA VAL A 181 20.75 -2.17 -12.28
C VAL A 181 21.83 -1.27 -11.68
N LEU A 182 21.50 0.00 -11.39
CA LEU A 182 22.42 0.92 -10.72
C LEU A 182 22.78 0.44 -9.31
N PHE A 183 21.79 -0.02 -8.53
CA PHE A 183 22.01 -0.55 -7.20
C PHE A 183 22.96 -1.74 -7.24
N PHE A 184 22.64 -2.78 -8.01
CA PHE A 184 23.50 -3.96 -8.14
C PHE A 184 24.89 -3.60 -8.67
N GLY A 185 24.99 -2.70 -9.67
CA GLY A 185 26.28 -2.25 -10.20
C GLY A 185 27.16 -1.58 -9.14
N ILE A 186 26.58 -0.73 -8.28
CA ILE A 186 27.30 -0.10 -7.16
C ILE A 186 27.68 -1.15 -6.11
N ILE A 187 26.77 -2.06 -5.74
CA ILE A 187 27.06 -3.12 -4.77
C ILE A 187 28.19 -4.05 -5.26
N PHE A 188 28.17 -4.46 -6.53
CA PHE A 188 29.26 -5.23 -7.14
C PHE A 188 30.58 -4.45 -7.10
N SER A 189 30.55 -3.14 -7.37
CA SER A 189 31.74 -2.29 -7.32
C SER A 189 32.29 -2.16 -5.89
N LEU A 190 31.42 -1.98 -4.89
CA LEU A 190 31.81 -1.95 -3.48
C LEU A 190 32.39 -3.30 -3.03
N GLN A 191 31.80 -4.41 -3.46
CA GLN A 191 32.34 -5.73 -3.16
C GLN A 191 33.72 -5.95 -3.80
N ALA A 192 33.92 -5.47 -5.03
CA ALA A 192 35.24 -5.50 -5.68
C ALA A 192 36.27 -4.64 -4.93
N VAL A 193 35.89 -3.44 -4.46
CA VAL A 193 36.75 -2.59 -3.62
C VAL A 193 37.11 -3.28 -2.30
N ARG A 194 36.13 -3.89 -1.62
CA ARG A 194 36.37 -4.65 -0.39
C ARG A 194 37.34 -5.81 -0.61
N PHE A 195 37.20 -6.53 -1.73
CA PHE A 195 38.04 -7.68 -2.04
C PHE A 195 39.44 -7.30 -2.53
N LEU A 196 39.55 -6.33 -3.45
CA LEU A 196 40.81 -5.94 -4.09
C LEU A 196 41.67 -5.01 -3.22
N LEU A 197 41.03 -4.05 -2.55
CA LEU A 197 41.73 -3.04 -1.75
C LEU A 197 41.73 -3.36 -0.25
N GLN A 198 41.04 -4.43 0.18
CA GLN A 198 40.90 -4.83 1.58
C GLN A 198 40.34 -3.70 2.48
N ILE A 199 39.59 -2.77 1.88
CA ILE A 199 38.94 -1.65 2.59
C ILE A 199 37.68 -2.17 3.26
N LYS A 200 37.54 -1.93 4.58
CA LYS A 200 36.32 -2.24 5.32
C LYS A 200 35.22 -1.24 4.94
N ILE A 201 34.12 -1.76 4.41
CA ILE A 201 32.94 -0.98 4.03
C ILE A 201 31.89 -1.18 5.13
N HIS A 202 31.35 -0.08 5.65
CA HIS A 202 30.27 -0.12 6.64
C HIS A 202 29.00 -0.70 6.02
N GLU A 203 28.35 -1.63 6.71
CA GLU A 203 27.17 -2.34 6.21
C GLU A 203 25.97 -1.40 5.97
N ILE A 204 25.87 -0.30 6.74
CA ILE A 204 24.83 0.73 6.59
C ILE A 204 24.87 1.43 5.22
N LEU A 205 26.00 1.39 4.51
CA LEU A 205 26.14 2.04 3.21
C LEU A 205 25.21 1.40 2.17
N ILE A 206 24.97 0.09 2.26
CA ILE A 206 24.12 -0.67 1.33
C ILE A 206 22.67 -0.14 1.37
N PRO A 207 21.96 -0.12 2.52
CA PRO A 207 20.61 0.41 2.58
C PRO A 207 20.55 1.93 2.31
N GLN A 208 21.58 2.70 2.66
CA GLN A 208 21.65 4.13 2.29
C GLN A 208 21.66 4.34 0.77
N ILE A 209 22.46 3.57 0.04
CA ILE A 209 22.48 3.62 -1.43
C ILE A 209 21.11 3.20 -1.99
N TRP A 210 20.51 2.14 -1.46
CA TRP A 210 19.18 1.70 -1.89
C TRP A 210 18.15 2.83 -1.75
N VAL A 211 18.08 3.47 -0.58
CA VAL A 211 17.09 4.53 -0.34
C VAL A 211 17.34 5.76 -1.20
N VAL A 212 18.60 6.16 -1.43
CA VAL A 212 18.91 7.27 -2.36
C VAL A 212 18.47 6.93 -3.78
N LEU A 213 18.73 5.71 -4.27
CA LEU A 213 18.30 5.29 -5.60
C LEU A 213 16.78 5.18 -5.71
N ALA A 214 16.11 4.67 -4.68
CA ALA A 214 14.66 4.47 -4.65
C ALA A 214 13.88 5.78 -4.50
N SER A 215 14.38 6.74 -3.72
CA SER A 215 13.69 8.02 -3.46
C SER A 215 14.05 9.10 -4.49
N LEU A 216 15.28 9.14 -4.99
CA LEU A 216 15.74 10.18 -5.91
C LEU A 216 15.79 9.68 -7.36
N VAL A 217 16.56 8.62 -7.63
CA VAL A 217 16.83 8.21 -9.02
C VAL A 217 15.59 7.61 -9.69
N ALA A 218 14.90 6.66 -9.05
CA ALA A 218 13.74 6.01 -9.63
C ALA A 218 12.59 7.01 -9.95
N PRO A 219 12.17 7.90 -9.04
CA PRO A 219 11.10 8.84 -9.33
C PRO A 219 11.48 9.87 -10.41
N TRP A 220 12.75 10.27 -10.49
CA TRP A 220 13.19 11.17 -11.55
C TRP A 220 13.14 10.50 -12.91
N ILE A 221 13.60 9.25 -13.02
CA ILE A 221 13.48 8.45 -14.25
C ILE A 221 12.00 8.28 -14.63
N PHE A 222 11.15 7.98 -13.65
CA PHE A 222 9.72 7.81 -13.85
C PHE A 222 9.05 9.10 -14.39
N LEU A 223 9.24 10.23 -13.70
CA LEU A 223 8.62 11.51 -14.05
C LEU A 223 9.16 12.10 -15.36
N SER A 224 10.44 11.88 -15.68
CA SER A 224 11.07 12.25 -16.97
C SER A 224 10.31 11.71 -18.17
N GLY A 225 9.63 10.58 -17.95
CA GLY A 225 9.01 9.81 -18.99
C GLY A 225 7.55 10.15 -19.28
N LEU A 226 6.93 10.98 -18.44
CA LEU A 226 5.53 11.34 -18.58
C LEU A 226 5.35 12.41 -19.66
N PRO A 227 4.28 12.38 -20.47
CA PRO A 227 4.00 13.38 -21.50
C PRO A 227 3.42 14.64 -20.86
N THR A 228 3.66 15.82 -21.44
CA THR A 228 3.14 17.10 -20.92
C THR A 228 1.64 17.28 -21.14
N VAL A 229 1.13 16.84 -22.29
CA VAL A 229 -0.30 16.82 -22.61
C VAL A 229 -0.65 15.44 -23.15
N ILE A 230 -1.78 14.88 -22.69
CA ILE A 230 -2.34 13.64 -23.23
C ILE A 230 -3.20 14.04 -24.44
N GLU A 231 -2.59 14.19 -25.62
CA GLU A 231 -3.32 14.56 -26.85
C GLU A 231 -3.81 13.34 -27.63
N HIS A 232 -4.99 13.48 -28.27
CA HIS A 232 -5.60 12.48 -29.16
C HIS A 232 -4.78 12.17 -30.42
N THR A 233 -3.84 13.05 -30.81
CA THR A 233 -3.24 13.13 -32.15
C THR A 233 -2.05 12.21 -32.39
N THR A 234 -1.50 11.54 -31.38
CA THR A 234 -0.44 10.52 -31.57
C THR A 234 -0.98 9.14 -31.96
N HIS A 235 -2.25 9.05 -32.38
CA HIS A 235 -2.87 7.81 -32.86
C HIS A 235 -2.27 7.24 -34.17
N LYS A 236 -1.27 7.90 -34.79
CA LYS A 236 -0.73 7.49 -36.10
C LYS A 236 0.68 6.93 -36.11
N LYS A 237 1.43 6.85 -34.99
CA LYS A 237 2.84 6.42 -35.08
C LYS A 237 3.47 5.64 -33.93
N THR A 238 2.68 5.07 -33.04
CA THR A 238 3.19 4.05 -32.10
C THR A 238 2.43 2.75 -32.25
N ILE A 239 2.55 2.20 -33.47
CA ILE A 239 2.79 0.77 -33.60
C ILE A 239 3.99 0.46 -32.68
N ASP A 240 3.86 -0.60 -31.90
CA ASP A 240 4.89 -1.24 -31.08
C ASP A 240 5.01 -0.92 -29.59
N ALA A 241 4.26 -1.69 -28.81
CA ALA A 241 4.87 -2.48 -27.76
C ALA A 241 4.43 -3.95 -27.90
N PRO A 242 4.86 -4.70 -28.94
CA PRO A 242 4.48 -6.09 -29.13
C PRO A 242 4.89 -6.94 -27.91
N ILE A 243 5.98 -6.57 -27.24
CA ILE A 243 6.52 -7.28 -26.07
C ILE A 243 5.51 -7.27 -24.91
N LEU A 244 4.90 -6.13 -24.59
CA LEU A 244 3.99 -6.03 -23.44
C LEU A 244 2.65 -6.72 -23.72
N GLY A 245 2.14 -6.59 -24.94
CA GLY A 245 0.96 -7.34 -25.39
C GLY A 245 1.20 -8.85 -25.40
N SER A 246 2.38 -9.27 -25.87
CA SER A 246 2.79 -10.68 -25.88
C SER A 246 2.99 -11.22 -24.46
N PHE A 247 3.57 -10.43 -23.56
CA PHE A 247 3.72 -10.78 -22.14
C PHE A 247 2.36 -11.05 -21.49
N VAL A 248 1.38 -10.15 -21.71
CA VAL A 248 0.01 -10.35 -21.22
C VAL A 248 -0.59 -11.64 -21.80
N TYR A 249 -0.47 -11.84 -23.12
CA TYR A 249 -1.13 -12.94 -23.81
C TYR A 249 -0.52 -14.32 -23.50
N PHE A 250 0.81 -14.43 -23.49
CA PHE A 250 1.51 -15.71 -23.40
C PHE A 250 1.94 -16.08 -21.98
N ILE A 251 2.04 -15.12 -21.06
CA ILE A 251 2.52 -15.38 -19.70
C ILE A 251 1.42 -15.11 -18.69
N LEU A 252 0.87 -13.89 -18.70
CA LEU A 252 -0.05 -13.45 -17.64
C LEU A 252 -1.43 -14.11 -17.73
N LEU A 253 -2.00 -14.22 -18.94
CA LEU A 253 -3.32 -14.83 -19.15
C LEU A 253 -3.33 -16.34 -18.85
N PRO A 254 -2.36 -17.15 -19.34
CA PRO A 254 -2.31 -18.58 -18.99
C PRO A 254 -2.12 -18.79 -17.50
N LEU A 255 -1.27 -17.98 -16.85
CA LEU A 255 -1.08 -18.03 -15.40
C LEU A 255 -2.38 -17.76 -14.64
N LEU A 256 -3.13 -16.72 -15.03
CA LEU A 256 -4.46 -16.43 -14.46
C LEU A 256 -5.44 -17.58 -14.65
N CYS A 257 -5.40 -18.26 -15.80
CA CYS A 257 -6.27 -19.42 -16.06
C CYS A 257 -5.93 -20.60 -15.14
N VAL A 258 -4.64 -20.92 -14.98
CA VAL A 258 -4.17 -21.96 -14.05
C VAL A 258 -4.61 -21.62 -12.61
N PHE A 259 -4.49 -20.35 -12.23
CA PHE A 259 -4.82 -19.92 -10.87
C PHE A 259 -6.34 -19.96 -10.60
N ILE A 260 -7.16 -19.51 -11.54
CA ILE A 260 -8.62 -19.71 -11.48
C ILE A 260 -8.94 -21.20 -11.39
N PHE A 261 -8.30 -22.05 -12.20
CA PHE A 261 -8.55 -23.47 -12.19
C PHE A 261 -8.28 -24.11 -10.81
N ILE A 262 -7.13 -23.78 -10.19
CA ILE A 262 -6.80 -24.23 -8.83
C ILE A 262 -7.86 -23.76 -7.83
N LEU A 263 -8.29 -22.49 -7.91
CA LEU A 263 -9.29 -21.94 -7.01
C LEU A 263 -10.66 -22.61 -7.19
N TYR A 264 -11.02 -23.03 -8.41
CA TYR A 264 -12.24 -23.80 -8.69
C TYR A 264 -12.16 -25.25 -8.21
N LEU A 265 -11.00 -25.91 -8.29
CA LEU A 265 -10.80 -27.21 -7.65
C LEU A 265 -10.99 -27.11 -6.13
N TYR A 266 -10.46 -26.04 -5.54
CA TYR A 266 -10.61 -25.76 -4.12
C TYR A 266 -12.06 -25.43 -3.74
N LEU A 267 -12.77 -24.65 -4.54
CA LEU A 267 -14.22 -24.46 -4.40
C LEU A 267 -14.95 -25.80 -4.41
N GLY A 268 -14.61 -26.68 -5.36
CA GLY A 268 -15.18 -28.02 -5.43
C GLY A 268 -14.95 -28.79 -4.14
N LYS A 269 -13.73 -28.76 -3.59
CA LYS A 269 -13.40 -29.36 -2.29
C LYS A 269 -14.30 -28.83 -1.17
N ILE A 270 -14.51 -27.52 -1.07
CA ILE A 270 -15.39 -26.93 -0.04
C ILE A 270 -16.83 -27.44 -0.20
N VAL A 271 -17.37 -27.40 -1.41
CA VAL A 271 -18.76 -27.82 -1.68
C VAL A 271 -18.98 -29.31 -1.38
N LEU A 272 -17.98 -30.16 -1.70
CA LEU A 272 -18.04 -31.61 -1.48
C LEU A 272 -17.86 -32.00 -0.01
N THR A 273 -16.90 -31.39 0.69
CA THR A 273 -16.54 -31.79 2.06
C THR A 273 -17.32 -31.03 3.12
N TRP A 274 -17.95 -29.91 2.77
CA TRP A 274 -18.52 -28.94 3.70
C TRP A 274 -17.55 -28.47 4.79
N ASN A 275 -16.25 -28.70 4.59
CA ASN A 275 -15.21 -28.36 5.52
C ASN A 275 -14.50 -27.10 5.02
N TRP A 276 -14.64 -26.02 5.80
CA TRP A 276 -14.05 -24.72 5.52
C TRP A 276 -12.62 -24.71 6.04
N PRO A 277 -11.61 -24.65 5.16
CA PRO A 277 -10.23 -24.74 5.62
C PRO A 277 -9.73 -23.41 6.18
N ASP A 278 -8.56 -23.47 6.82
CA ASP A 278 -7.93 -22.34 7.51
C ASP A 278 -7.79 -21.09 6.63
N GLY A 279 -7.98 -19.92 7.26
CA GLY A 279 -7.45 -18.58 6.92
C GLY A 279 -7.36 -18.13 5.45
N GLY A 280 -6.51 -18.81 4.68
CA GLY A 280 -5.76 -18.32 3.53
C GLY A 280 -6.54 -18.05 2.25
N VAL A 281 -7.72 -18.64 2.06
CA VAL A 281 -8.47 -18.58 0.78
C VAL A 281 -8.78 -17.14 0.36
N THR A 282 -9.19 -16.34 1.33
CA THR A 282 -9.50 -14.91 1.19
C THR A 282 -8.34 -14.13 0.57
N HIS A 283 -7.10 -14.44 0.98
CA HIS A 283 -5.88 -13.79 0.48
C HIS A 283 -5.59 -14.18 -0.97
N TRP A 284 -5.80 -15.45 -1.34
CA TRP A 284 -5.63 -15.92 -2.71
C TRP A 284 -6.67 -15.32 -3.66
N ILE A 285 -7.92 -15.15 -3.21
CA ILE A 285 -8.98 -14.47 -3.95
C ILE A 285 -8.61 -12.99 -4.18
N LEU A 286 -8.06 -12.32 -3.16
CA LEU A 286 -7.56 -10.95 -3.29
C LEU A 286 -6.39 -10.87 -4.28
N ALA A 287 -5.40 -11.75 -4.16
CA ALA A 287 -4.23 -11.78 -5.03
C ALA A 287 -4.62 -11.99 -6.51
N ILE A 288 -5.47 -12.99 -6.80
CA ILE A 288 -5.90 -13.26 -8.19
C ILE A 288 -6.73 -12.11 -8.76
N PHE A 289 -7.55 -11.46 -7.95
CA PHE A 289 -8.30 -10.28 -8.36
C PHE A 289 -7.38 -9.12 -8.71
N LEU A 290 -6.39 -8.81 -7.85
CA LEU A 290 -5.43 -7.72 -8.09
C LEU A 290 -4.55 -7.98 -9.31
N ILE A 291 -4.03 -9.21 -9.47
CA ILE A 291 -3.26 -9.61 -10.66
C ILE A 291 -4.15 -9.56 -11.90
N GLY A 292 -5.38 -10.05 -11.81
CA GLY A 292 -6.36 -9.99 -12.90
C GLY A 292 -6.70 -8.56 -13.32
N LEU A 293 -6.86 -7.65 -12.35
CA LEU A 293 -7.09 -6.23 -12.57
C LEU A 293 -5.86 -5.54 -13.18
N ALA A 294 -4.65 -5.83 -12.69
CA ALA A 294 -3.40 -5.32 -13.28
C ALA A 294 -3.21 -5.82 -14.72
N THR A 295 -3.51 -7.09 -14.98
CA THR A 295 -3.46 -7.72 -16.30
C THR A 295 -4.49 -7.09 -17.25
N PHE A 296 -5.70 -6.84 -16.72
CA PHE A 296 -6.75 -6.13 -17.44
C PHE A 296 -6.30 -4.73 -17.79
N PHE A 297 -5.72 -3.97 -16.85
CA PHE A 297 -5.18 -2.63 -17.07
C PHE A 297 -4.05 -2.57 -18.11
N LEU A 298 -3.29 -3.66 -18.22
CA LEU A 298 -2.21 -3.76 -19.18
C LEU A 298 -2.69 -4.03 -20.61
N HIS A 299 -3.89 -4.59 -20.75
CA HIS A 299 -4.48 -4.95 -22.03
C HIS A 299 -5.13 -3.74 -22.72
N HIS A 300 -4.62 -3.34 -23.89
CA HIS A 300 -5.25 -2.31 -24.71
C HIS A 300 -6.25 -2.88 -25.71
N PRO A 301 -7.46 -2.30 -25.84
CA PRO A 301 -8.31 -2.59 -26.98
C PRO A 301 -7.72 -1.94 -28.23
N ILE A 302 -6.79 -2.61 -28.93
CA ILE A 302 -6.47 -2.19 -30.31
C ILE A 302 -7.74 -2.42 -31.10
N ARG A 303 -8.20 -1.32 -31.71
CA ARG A 303 -9.60 -0.95 -31.93
C ARG A 303 -10.49 -1.99 -32.61
N ASN A 304 -9.98 -3.07 -33.21
CA ASN A 304 -10.79 -4.13 -33.79
C ASN A 304 -10.18 -5.55 -33.81
N GLU A 305 -8.90 -5.76 -33.48
CA GLU A 305 -8.22 -7.06 -33.74
C GLU A 305 -8.33 -8.10 -32.61
N HIS A 306 -8.82 -7.71 -31.42
CA HIS A 306 -8.83 -8.60 -30.26
C HIS A 306 -10.16 -8.62 -29.48
N ARG A 307 -11.29 -8.78 -30.18
CA ARG A 307 -12.60 -9.02 -29.53
C ARG A 307 -12.56 -10.20 -28.55
N HIS A 308 -11.73 -11.21 -28.83
CA HIS A 308 -11.53 -12.39 -27.99
C HIS A 308 -10.95 -12.04 -26.62
N LEU A 309 -9.93 -11.18 -26.53
CA LEU A 309 -9.30 -10.82 -25.25
C LEU A 309 -10.26 -10.10 -24.31
N ARG A 310 -11.07 -9.18 -24.85
CA ARG A 310 -12.13 -8.53 -24.08
C ARG A 310 -13.12 -9.54 -23.51
N ASN A 311 -13.46 -10.58 -24.28
CA ASN A 311 -14.34 -11.64 -23.82
C ASN A 311 -13.66 -12.52 -22.77
N ILE A 312 -12.37 -12.82 -22.91
CA ILE A 312 -11.60 -13.57 -21.91
C ILE A 312 -11.61 -12.83 -20.56
N PHE A 313 -11.33 -11.52 -20.53
CA PHE A 313 -11.41 -10.76 -19.28
C PHE A 313 -12.83 -10.72 -18.72
N ARG A 314 -13.85 -10.58 -19.56
CA ARG A 314 -15.25 -10.64 -19.09
C ARG A 314 -15.55 -11.98 -18.42
N VAL A 315 -15.15 -13.08 -19.03
CA VAL A 315 -15.31 -14.44 -18.47
C VAL A 315 -14.49 -14.58 -17.19
N PHE A 316 -13.25 -14.12 -17.17
CA PHE A 316 -12.39 -14.13 -15.99
C PHE A 316 -13.06 -13.41 -14.79
N PHE A 317 -13.51 -12.17 -14.98
CA PHE A 317 -14.20 -11.42 -13.91
C PHE A 317 -15.57 -12.03 -13.56
N ALA A 318 -16.26 -12.65 -14.52
CA ALA A 318 -17.49 -13.41 -14.22
C ALA A 318 -17.21 -14.65 -13.38
N LEU A 319 -16.11 -15.36 -13.63
CA LEU A 319 -15.67 -16.53 -12.84
C LEU A 319 -15.20 -16.14 -11.43
N LEU A 320 -14.81 -14.88 -11.20
CA LEU A 320 -14.52 -14.38 -9.87
C LEU A 320 -15.80 -14.16 -9.04
N ILE A 321 -16.97 -13.94 -9.65
CA ILE A 321 -18.22 -13.67 -8.91
C ILE A 321 -18.60 -14.84 -7.98
N PRO A 322 -18.65 -16.12 -8.41
CA PRO A 322 -18.87 -17.25 -7.51
C PRO A 322 -17.83 -17.34 -6.38
N MET A 323 -16.57 -16.95 -6.66
CA MET A 323 -15.52 -16.94 -5.64
C MET A 323 -15.75 -15.86 -4.58
N MET A 324 -16.29 -14.71 -4.98
CA MET A 324 -16.68 -13.66 -4.02
C MET A 324 -17.83 -14.12 -3.11
N VAL A 325 -18.76 -14.96 -3.60
CA VAL A 325 -19.81 -15.54 -2.75
C VAL A 325 -19.20 -16.38 -1.62
N ILE A 326 -18.21 -17.22 -1.95
CA ILE A 326 -17.50 -18.03 -0.96
C ILE A 326 -16.69 -17.15 -0.01
N PHE A 327 -16.05 -16.10 -0.52
CA PHE A 327 -15.39 -15.10 0.31
C PHE A 327 -16.32 -14.53 1.38
N PHE A 328 -17.55 -14.13 0.99
CA PHE A 328 -18.53 -13.60 1.95
C PHE A 328 -19.05 -14.67 2.92
N MET A 329 -19.27 -15.90 2.47
CA MET A 329 -19.67 -17.01 3.35
C MET A 329 -18.57 -17.32 4.39
N ALA A 330 -17.31 -17.40 3.96
CA ALA A 330 -16.17 -17.61 4.84
C ALA A 330 -16.01 -16.47 5.86
N PHE A 331 -16.28 -15.23 5.43
CA PHE A 331 -16.32 -14.08 6.31
C PHE A 331 -17.44 -14.21 7.36
N SER A 332 -18.66 -14.58 6.98
CA SER A 332 -19.79 -14.75 7.91
C SER A 332 -19.52 -15.79 8.98
N ILE A 333 -18.93 -16.94 8.62
CA ILE A 333 -18.58 -18.00 9.58
C ILE A 333 -17.58 -17.48 10.63
N ARG A 334 -16.58 -16.70 10.20
CA ARG A 334 -15.58 -16.12 11.12
C ARG A 334 -16.14 -15.01 11.99
N LEU A 335 -17.08 -14.25 11.46
CA LEU A 335 -17.76 -13.20 12.20
C LEU A 335 -18.52 -13.79 13.40
N GLU A 336 -19.20 -14.92 13.21
CA GLU A 336 -19.91 -15.64 14.28
C GLU A 336 -18.94 -16.27 15.28
N ALA A 337 -17.83 -16.85 14.82
CA ALA A 337 -16.90 -17.56 15.70
C ALA A 337 -16.04 -16.64 16.57
N TYR A 338 -15.63 -15.47 16.04
CA TYR A 338 -14.55 -14.66 16.62
C TYR A 338 -14.86 -13.17 16.75
N GLY A 339 -16.10 -12.75 16.48
CA GLY A 339 -16.56 -11.37 16.63
C GLY A 339 -16.02 -10.39 15.57
N LEU A 340 -16.28 -9.10 15.79
CA LEU A 340 -15.91 -8.02 14.89
C LEU A 340 -14.49 -7.51 15.16
N THR A 341 -13.62 -7.59 14.15
CA THR A 341 -12.26 -7.02 14.17
C THR A 341 -12.07 -6.05 13.01
N ALA A 342 -11.14 -5.11 13.12
CA ALA A 342 -10.89 -4.12 12.08
C ALA A 342 -10.45 -4.77 10.75
N ASN A 343 -9.60 -5.79 10.80
CA ASN A 343 -9.11 -6.51 9.62
C ASN A 343 -10.25 -7.18 8.85
N ARG A 344 -11.19 -7.83 9.56
CA ARG A 344 -12.42 -8.39 8.98
C ARG A 344 -13.26 -7.31 8.29
N LEU A 345 -13.49 -6.17 8.93
CA LEU A 345 -14.25 -5.06 8.34
C LEU A 345 -13.56 -4.48 7.09
N LEU A 346 -12.24 -4.34 7.11
CA LEU A 346 -11.45 -3.92 5.94
C LEU A 346 -11.54 -4.95 4.80
N MET A 347 -11.43 -6.24 5.10
CA MET A 347 -11.60 -7.32 4.13
C MET A 347 -13.01 -7.35 3.55
N LEU A 348 -14.04 -7.09 4.36
CA LEU A 348 -15.42 -6.99 3.88
C LEU A 348 -15.58 -5.84 2.90
N GLY A 349 -15.05 -4.65 3.24
CA GLY A 349 -15.06 -3.48 2.37
C GLY A 349 -14.34 -3.74 1.03
N LEU A 350 -13.16 -4.36 1.11
CA LEU A 350 -12.40 -4.85 -0.04
C LEU A 350 -13.22 -5.82 -0.90
N GLY A 351 -13.83 -6.83 -0.28
CA GLY A 351 -14.65 -7.84 -0.96
C GLY A 351 -15.86 -7.23 -1.67
N ILE A 352 -16.54 -6.27 -1.05
CA ILE A 352 -17.66 -5.53 -1.67
C ILE A 352 -17.17 -4.75 -2.89
N TRP A 353 -16.03 -4.07 -2.77
CA TRP A 353 -15.45 -3.35 -3.90
C TRP A 353 -15.01 -4.30 -5.03
N MET A 354 -14.38 -5.43 -4.70
CA MET A 354 -13.98 -6.47 -5.65
C MET A 354 -15.18 -7.06 -6.39
N MET A 355 -16.28 -7.31 -5.68
CA MET A 355 -17.55 -7.75 -6.26
C MET A 355 -18.12 -6.69 -7.22
N PHE A 356 -18.15 -5.41 -6.80
CA PHE A 356 -18.59 -4.30 -7.64
C PHE A 356 -17.76 -4.18 -8.93
N VAL A 357 -16.44 -4.30 -8.82
CA VAL A 357 -15.52 -4.27 -9.97
C VAL A 357 -15.77 -5.42 -10.91
N SER A 358 -15.82 -6.65 -10.36
CA SER A 358 -16.02 -7.87 -11.13
C SER A 358 -17.34 -7.83 -11.87
N LEU A 359 -18.42 -7.41 -11.20
CA LEU A 359 -19.74 -7.25 -11.82
C LEU A 359 -19.74 -6.16 -12.90
N SER A 360 -19.08 -5.03 -12.64
CA SER A 360 -18.99 -3.93 -13.60
C SER A 360 -18.28 -4.33 -14.90
N ILE A 361 -17.18 -5.09 -14.80
CA ILE A 361 -16.44 -5.58 -15.98
C ILE A 361 -17.17 -6.76 -16.65
N ALA A 362 -17.79 -7.64 -15.88
CA ALA A 362 -18.55 -8.78 -16.39
C ALA A 362 -19.79 -8.34 -17.19
N LEU A 363 -20.54 -7.35 -16.70
CA LEU A 363 -21.81 -6.91 -17.32
C LEU A 363 -21.62 -5.87 -18.43
N ARG A 364 -20.67 -4.94 -18.30
CA ARG A 364 -20.52 -3.84 -19.26
C ARG A 364 -19.57 -4.23 -20.41
N ARG A 365 -19.93 -3.85 -21.63
CA ARG A 365 -19.06 -4.05 -22.82
C ARG A 365 -17.81 -3.17 -22.80
N SER A 366 -17.87 -2.01 -22.13
CA SER A 366 -16.78 -1.03 -22.01
C SER A 366 -16.87 -0.30 -20.66
N PRO A 367 -16.37 -0.89 -19.57
CA PRO A 367 -16.32 -0.21 -18.27
C PRO A 367 -15.43 1.05 -18.37
N ILE A 368 -15.82 2.13 -17.70
CA ILE A 368 -15.04 3.36 -17.66
C ILE A 368 -14.01 3.24 -16.53
N LEU A 369 -12.81 2.75 -16.86
CA LEU A 369 -11.76 2.39 -15.90
C LEU A 369 -11.39 3.44 -14.85
N PRO A 370 -11.31 4.76 -15.13
CA PRO A 370 -11.02 5.72 -14.06
C PRO A 370 -12.10 5.75 -12.96
N HIS A 371 -13.36 5.46 -13.29
CA HIS A 371 -14.43 5.35 -12.29
C HIS A 371 -14.24 4.14 -11.39
N LEU A 372 -13.67 3.06 -11.92
CA LEU A 372 -13.37 1.85 -11.18
C LEU A 372 -12.31 2.10 -10.11
N ILE A 373 -11.23 2.81 -10.47
CA ILE A 373 -10.18 3.19 -9.52
C ILE A 373 -10.71 4.19 -8.49
N LEU A 374 -11.49 5.19 -8.94
CA LEU A 374 -12.09 6.18 -8.04
C LEU A 374 -13.07 5.52 -7.05
N SER A 375 -13.79 4.48 -7.47
CA SER A 375 -14.68 3.71 -6.59
C SER A 375 -13.96 2.95 -5.48
N ALA A 376 -12.63 2.76 -5.58
CA ALA A 376 -11.82 2.18 -4.51
C ALA A 376 -11.49 3.23 -3.43
N ILE A 377 -11.13 4.45 -3.85
CA ILE A 377 -10.62 5.50 -2.95
C ILE A 377 -11.67 5.91 -1.91
N ILE A 378 -12.94 6.08 -2.33
CA ILE A 378 -14.03 6.54 -1.47
C ILE A 378 -14.27 5.60 -0.27
N PRO A 379 -14.53 4.29 -0.45
CA PRO A 379 -14.75 3.39 0.67
C PRO A 379 -13.50 3.24 1.55
N PHE A 380 -12.29 3.21 0.99
CA PHE A 380 -11.07 3.15 1.83
C PHE A 380 -10.91 4.37 2.73
N PHE A 381 -11.26 5.57 2.24
CA PHE A 381 -11.24 6.76 3.06
C PHE A 381 -12.29 6.70 4.18
N LEU A 382 -13.51 6.25 3.86
CA LEU A 382 -14.59 6.07 4.85
C LEU A 382 -14.28 5.00 5.89
N PHE A 383 -13.60 3.91 5.50
CA PHE A 383 -13.22 2.85 6.43
C PHE A 383 -12.06 3.21 7.35
N THR A 384 -11.25 4.22 7.00
CA THR A 384 -10.09 4.61 7.80
C THR A 384 -10.35 5.82 8.70
N ILE A 385 -11.23 6.75 8.31
CA ILE A 385 -11.39 8.04 9.00
C ILE A 385 -12.82 8.19 9.56
N GLY A 386 -12.91 8.69 10.79
CA GLY A 386 -14.17 9.09 11.42
C GLY A 386 -14.78 8.04 12.35
N PRO A 387 -15.89 8.37 13.03
CA PRO A 387 -16.48 7.52 14.08
C PRO A 387 -17.06 6.20 13.56
N TYR A 388 -17.32 6.10 12.25
CA TYR A 388 -17.80 4.89 11.58
C TYR A 388 -16.68 4.14 10.84
N SER A 389 -15.41 4.47 11.11
CA SER A 389 -14.28 3.73 10.56
C SER A 389 -14.31 2.27 11.03
N ALA A 390 -13.75 1.37 10.22
CA ALA A 390 -13.60 -0.04 10.58
C ALA A 390 -12.86 -0.18 11.93
N PHE A 391 -11.90 0.71 12.19
CA PHE A 391 -11.14 0.77 13.42
C PHE A 391 -12.00 1.12 14.63
N ASN A 392 -12.80 2.18 14.57
CA ASN A 392 -13.63 2.60 15.70
C ASN A 392 -14.77 1.62 15.97
N ILE A 393 -15.36 1.03 14.93
CA ILE A 393 -16.41 0.01 15.08
C ILE A 393 -15.83 -1.23 15.76
N ALA A 394 -14.69 -1.73 15.30
CA ALA A 394 -14.06 -2.91 15.88
C ALA A 394 -13.60 -2.68 17.33
N GLN A 395 -13.07 -1.49 17.65
CA GLN A 395 -12.67 -1.15 19.02
C GLN A 395 -13.87 -1.21 19.97
N ARG A 396 -14.98 -0.56 19.58
CA ARG A 396 -16.21 -0.54 20.39
C ARG A 396 -16.81 -1.92 20.55
N ALA A 397 -16.81 -2.72 19.48
CA ALA A 397 -17.33 -4.08 19.53
C ALA A 397 -16.51 -4.97 20.46
N GLN A 398 -15.18 -4.95 20.34
CA GLN A 398 -14.29 -5.75 21.19
C GLN A 398 -14.33 -5.33 22.66
N ASN A 399 -14.41 -4.03 22.95
CA ASN A 399 -14.63 -3.54 24.31
C ASN A 399 -15.99 -4.01 24.88
N ALA A 400 -17.06 -3.91 24.09
CA ALA A 400 -18.39 -4.36 24.52
C ALA A 400 -18.45 -5.87 24.77
N ASP A 401 -17.80 -6.67 23.93
CA ASP A 401 -17.71 -8.13 24.12
C ASP A 401 -16.92 -8.48 25.39
N LEU A 402 -15.81 -7.78 25.65
CA LEU A 402 -15.01 -7.95 26.86
C LEU A 402 -15.81 -7.58 28.12
N GLU A 403 -16.50 -6.44 28.11
CA GLU A 403 -17.37 -6.00 29.20
C GLU A 403 -18.54 -6.95 29.46
N ALA A 404 -19.16 -7.47 28.39
CA ALA A 404 -20.24 -8.45 28.48
C ALA A 404 -19.78 -9.74 29.16
N LEU A 405 -18.56 -10.22 28.84
CA LEU A 405 -17.99 -11.41 29.48
C LEU A 405 -17.61 -11.17 30.93
N LEU A 406 -17.00 -10.02 31.24
CA LEU A 406 -16.67 -9.64 32.62
C LEU A 406 -17.94 -9.54 33.48
N THR A 407 -19.02 -8.97 32.94
CA THR A 407 -20.32 -8.87 33.61
C THR A 407 -21.02 -10.22 33.75
N LYS A 408 -20.98 -11.05 32.70
CA LYS A 408 -21.58 -12.41 32.70
C LYS A 408 -21.03 -13.27 33.83
N TYR A 409 -19.74 -13.14 34.12
CA TYR A 409 -19.08 -13.88 35.19
C TYR A 409 -18.96 -13.10 36.49
N ASP A 410 -19.41 -11.84 36.57
CA ASP A 410 -19.25 -10.97 37.73
C ASP A 410 -17.78 -10.86 38.21
N LEU A 411 -16.85 -10.65 37.27
CA LEU A 411 -15.43 -10.51 37.58
C LEU A 411 -15.07 -9.03 37.83
N PRO A 412 -14.24 -8.72 38.84
CA PRO A 412 -13.39 -9.63 39.62
C PRO A 412 -13.98 -10.12 40.97
N THR A 413 -15.28 -9.92 41.23
CA THR A 413 -15.90 -10.25 42.53
C THR A 413 -16.15 -11.74 42.75
N SER A 414 -16.39 -12.49 41.68
CA SER A 414 -16.59 -13.94 41.69
C SER A 414 -15.28 -14.72 41.50
N ASP A 415 -15.31 -16.02 41.82
CA ASP A 415 -14.19 -16.92 41.54
C ASP A 415 -14.10 -17.23 40.03
N ALA A 416 -12.96 -16.94 39.42
CA ALA A 416 -12.70 -17.18 38.01
C ALA A 416 -12.66 -18.67 37.63
N SER A 417 -12.72 -19.59 38.59
CA SER A 417 -12.83 -21.03 38.36
C SER A 417 -14.10 -21.46 37.59
N TYR A 418 -15.17 -20.66 37.62
CA TYR A 418 -16.41 -20.92 36.90
C TYR A 418 -16.39 -20.46 35.43
N VAL A 419 -15.34 -19.75 35.00
CA VAL A 419 -15.22 -19.26 33.62
C VAL A 419 -14.94 -20.44 32.69
N SER A 420 -15.76 -20.59 31.65
CA SER A 420 -15.50 -21.62 30.63
C SER A 420 -14.15 -21.39 29.95
N THR A 421 -13.46 -22.47 29.57
CA THR A 421 -12.14 -22.37 28.94
C THR A 421 -12.18 -21.56 27.65
N GLN A 422 -13.28 -21.68 26.90
CA GLN A 422 -13.53 -20.93 25.66
C GLN A 422 -13.74 -19.44 25.93
N ASP A 423 -14.57 -19.07 26.91
CA ASP A 423 -14.82 -17.67 27.24
C ASP A 423 -13.56 -16.99 27.79
N CYS A 424 -12.76 -17.71 28.59
CA CYS A 424 -11.48 -17.19 29.05
C CYS A 424 -10.49 -16.95 27.91
N GLN A 425 -10.35 -17.91 26.98
CA GLN A 425 -9.52 -17.74 25.80
C GLN A 425 -9.99 -16.55 24.96
N TYR A 426 -11.30 -16.38 24.79
CA TYR A 426 -11.86 -15.25 24.07
C TYR A 426 -11.54 -13.92 24.75
N MET A 427 -11.77 -13.78 26.07
CA MET A 427 -11.42 -12.56 26.83
C MET A 427 -9.93 -12.22 26.67
N MET A 428 -9.06 -13.21 26.81
CA MET A 428 -7.62 -13.01 26.65
C MET A 428 -7.24 -12.60 25.22
N SER A 429 -7.93 -13.15 24.21
CA SER A 429 -7.71 -12.78 22.80
C SER A 429 -8.21 -11.37 22.50
N ALA A 430 -9.39 -10.99 23.01
CA ALA A 430 -9.97 -9.65 22.85
C ALA A 430 -9.10 -8.59 23.53
N PHE A 431 -8.63 -8.86 24.76
CA PHE A 431 -7.70 -7.99 25.47
C PHE A 431 -6.37 -7.83 24.71
N SER A 432 -5.79 -8.94 24.26
CA SER A 432 -4.54 -8.92 23.47
C SER A 432 -4.73 -8.14 22.17
N TYR A 433 -5.86 -8.31 21.50
CA TYR A 433 -6.21 -7.58 20.28
C TYR A 433 -6.29 -6.07 20.54
N LEU A 434 -6.96 -5.64 21.62
CA LEU A 434 -7.06 -4.23 21.98
C LEU A 434 -5.68 -3.60 22.24
N VAL A 435 -4.84 -4.28 23.01
CA VAL A 435 -3.47 -3.82 23.31
C VAL A 435 -2.62 -3.74 22.05
N THR A 436 -2.53 -4.82 21.27
CA THR A 436 -1.65 -4.86 20.08
C THR A 436 -2.13 -3.93 18.98
N PHE A 437 -3.44 -3.85 18.76
CA PHE A 437 -3.99 -3.13 17.63
C PHE A 437 -4.18 -1.64 17.93
N TYR A 438 -4.68 -1.29 19.11
CA TYR A 438 -5.02 0.09 19.49
C TYR A 438 -4.12 0.70 20.56
N GLY A 439 -3.23 -0.08 21.18
CA GLY A 439 -2.33 0.38 22.24
C GLY A 439 -2.89 0.19 23.64
N VAL A 440 -1.99 0.26 24.63
CA VAL A 440 -2.31 0.00 26.05
C VAL A 440 -3.29 1.01 26.64
N GLU A 441 -3.31 2.25 26.14
CA GLU A 441 -4.24 3.31 26.57
C GLU A 441 -5.71 2.86 26.52
N THR A 442 -6.04 2.00 25.56
CA THR A 442 -7.42 1.54 25.36
C THR A 442 -7.91 0.55 26.43
N VAL A 443 -6.99 -0.10 27.13
CA VAL A 443 -7.31 -1.11 28.15
C VAL A 443 -7.05 -0.62 29.57
N GLU A 444 -6.60 0.63 29.76
CA GLU A 444 -6.43 1.25 31.08
C GLU A 444 -7.67 1.16 31.99
N PRO A 445 -8.93 1.27 31.50
CA PRO A 445 -10.10 1.04 32.35
C PRO A 445 -10.10 -0.34 33.02
N TYR A 446 -9.52 -1.35 32.36
CA TYR A 446 -9.47 -2.72 32.87
C TYR A 446 -8.26 -2.97 33.75
N ILE A 447 -7.11 -2.36 33.49
CA ILE A 447 -5.84 -2.65 34.22
C ILE A 447 -5.38 -1.54 35.19
N GLY A 448 -6.00 -0.37 35.17
CA GLY A 448 -5.53 0.85 35.85
C GLY A 448 -4.54 1.66 35.00
N SER A 449 -4.12 2.83 35.49
CA SER A 449 -3.11 3.70 34.86
C SER A 449 -1.84 2.91 34.53
N TRP A 450 -1.53 2.79 33.24
CA TRP A 450 -0.35 2.01 32.81
C TRP A 450 0.96 2.71 33.19
N GLN A 451 0.96 4.05 33.12
CA GLN A 451 2.12 4.89 33.46
C GLN A 451 2.60 4.76 34.92
N GLU A 452 1.72 4.38 35.86
CA GLU A 452 2.12 4.14 37.27
C GLU A 452 2.74 2.75 37.48
N LYS A 453 2.45 1.77 36.61
CA LYS A 453 2.88 0.36 36.79
C LYS A 453 4.23 0.04 36.16
N THR A 454 4.64 0.78 35.13
CA THR A 454 6.00 0.72 34.55
C THR A 454 7.11 1.07 35.54
N ILE A 455 6.80 1.62 36.71
CA ILE A 455 7.78 2.00 37.73
C ILE A 455 8.12 0.82 38.67
N HIS A 456 7.30 -0.22 38.74
CA HIS A 456 7.43 -1.23 39.81
C HIS A 456 7.46 -2.71 39.38
N GLU A 457 6.97 -3.10 38.20
CA GLU A 457 7.03 -4.50 37.74
C GLU A 457 7.08 -4.55 36.20
N ASP A 458 8.16 -5.08 35.61
CA ASP A 458 8.23 -5.48 34.19
C ASP A 458 7.27 -6.64 33.92
N THR A 459 5.97 -6.35 33.90
CA THR A 459 4.89 -7.32 33.70
C THR A 459 4.11 -6.92 32.46
N GLU A 460 3.91 -7.84 31.51
CA GLU A 460 3.13 -7.56 30.30
C GLU A 460 1.69 -7.15 30.66
N PRO A 461 1.03 -6.21 29.94
CA PRO A 461 -0.35 -5.79 30.22
C PRO A 461 -1.33 -6.96 30.39
N LYS A 462 -1.09 -8.02 29.61
CA LYS A 462 -1.85 -9.26 29.62
C LYS A 462 -1.77 -9.99 30.98
N THR A 463 -0.59 -10.02 31.59
CA THR A 463 -0.37 -10.66 32.90
C THR A 463 -1.02 -9.86 34.03
N VAL A 464 -1.00 -8.53 33.94
CA VAL A 464 -1.69 -7.64 34.89
C VAL A 464 -3.20 -7.86 34.84
N PHE A 465 -3.76 -7.99 33.63
CA PHE A 465 -5.17 -8.32 33.44
C PHE A 465 -5.51 -9.70 34.02
N GLN A 466 -4.74 -10.75 33.71
CA GLN A 466 -4.95 -12.10 34.26
C GLN A 466 -4.95 -12.10 35.79
N ARG A 467 -3.97 -11.42 36.41
CA ARG A 467 -3.84 -11.35 37.86
C ARG A 467 -5.03 -10.62 38.49
N LYS A 468 -5.47 -9.50 37.90
CA LYS A 468 -6.58 -8.69 38.43
C LYS A 468 -7.91 -9.44 38.41
N TYR A 469 -8.14 -10.27 37.39
CA TYR A 469 -9.40 -11.00 37.22
C TYR A 469 -9.30 -12.50 37.56
N GLY A 470 -8.19 -12.96 38.16
CA GLY A 470 -8.01 -14.35 38.59
C GLY A 470 -8.00 -15.40 37.46
N LEU A 471 -7.77 -14.99 36.21
CA LEU A 471 -7.91 -15.86 35.04
C LEU A 471 -6.71 -16.82 34.92
N ASN A 472 -6.95 -18.13 35.07
CA ASN A 472 -5.91 -19.16 35.07
C ASN A 472 -5.94 -20.04 33.80
N CYS A 473 -5.77 -19.41 32.64
CA CYS A 473 -5.96 -20.05 31.35
C CYS A 473 -4.62 -20.41 30.72
N GLN A 474 -4.28 -21.71 30.72
CA GLN A 474 -3.05 -22.22 30.10
C GLN A 474 -3.09 -22.00 28.58
N LEU A 475 -2.18 -21.17 28.08
CA LEU A 475 -1.98 -20.86 26.66
C LEU A 475 -1.10 -21.92 25.95
N ASN A 476 -1.33 -23.21 26.19
CA ASN A 476 -0.54 -24.28 25.56
C ASN A 476 -0.95 -24.59 24.10
N THR A 477 -1.82 -23.78 23.52
CA THR A 477 -2.03 -23.75 22.07
C THR A 477 -1.50 -22.43 21.56
N ALA A 478 -0.68 -22.49 20.50
CA ALA A 478 -0.03 -21.38 19.80
C ALA A 478 -0.86 -20.08 19.84
N PRO A 479 -0.22 -18.89 19.90
CA PRO A 479 -0.93 -17.62 20.01
C PRO A 479 -2.09 -17.62 19.03
N TYR A 480 -3.30 -17.71 19.58
CA TYR A 480 -4.53 -17.64 18.81
C TYR A 480 -4.65 -16.19 18.38
N ASP A 481 -3.94 -15.88 17.31
CA ASP A 481 -3.95 -14.59 16.66
C ASP A 481 -5.06 -14.66 15.59
N PRO A 482 -6.20 -14.00 15.83
CA PRO A 482 -7.27 -13.93 14.83
C PRO A 482 -6.82 -13.34 13.49
N ASP A 483 -5.63 -12.72 13.42
CA ASP A 483 -5.10 -11.95 12.30
C ASP A 483 -3.63 -12.29 11.92
N ALA A 484 -3.03 -13.38 12.44
CA ALA A 484 -1.60 -13.74 12.22
C ALA A 484 -1.17 -13.82 10.75
N PHE A 485 -2.13 -13.97 9.84
CA PHE A 485 -1.90 -14.12 8.41
C PHE A 485 -1.81 -12.78 7.63
N LEU A 486 -2.08 -11.62 8.26
CA LEU A 486 -1.73 -10.32 7.67
C LEU A 486 -0.27 -9.93 7.93
N MET A 487 0.43 -10.64 8.82
CA MET A 487 1.82 -10.40 9.20
C MET A 487 2.86 -11.20 8.38
N SER A 488 2.44 -12.08 7.45
CA SER A 488 3.32 -12.91 6.62
C SER A 488 3.40 -12.49 5.17
#